data_AF-A0A377GI29-F1
#
_entry.id   AF-A0A377GI29-F1
#
_cell.length_a   1.000
_cell.length_b   1.000
_cell.length_c   1.000
_cell.angle_alpha   90.00
_cell.angle_beta   90.00
_cell.angle_gamma   90.00
#
_symmetry.space_group_name_H-M   'P 1'
#
loop_
_entity.id
_entity.type
_entity.pdbx_description
1 polymer ?
#
loop_
_entity_poly.entity_id
_entity_poly.type
_entity_poly.pdbx_seq_one_letter_code
_entity_poly.pdbx_strand_id
1 'polypeptide(L)'
;MVNIVEELTELLRPSWGAEKWILEGWNKITVEEKQLIKNRINELFCDGLPFELQSDKLFYIYTFSLLAQLEVLAVQIPLKFESKMSTVEYRKRMRQQLLDEIFHGLVFTKIVYMLCAPYASPPPYSPHIEIICNFIREESCPKVAIMLLNLIGEGWIEEIFESLHRYGVAPKVFTTILEDEHRHVCEADLYRDIGMPDVEQIKPKIAYLEEQLISNIFMQYKYMSSVCALLGVDGVMHFKESLNNKHTQQLSKVNLEPSENWKNFMGFADELLPRVRNYTESNREVEMTPIRKALMTQWDNPSDPTMTGQFSIDISCLDFFNKKFASETLTTLMLQAVSSWMTLSDSFRNYLSFRKIFQTKEAYVGLVVLLPGCGDHLGTIVFENCHNLSFYELSAKIRTIVGMMVYCFKKREQLEKTNPRIQQLMKDMVYEYAYNTYPYPLAGTPYISLSNIGVFGYTQSMAPLRKTESMRFTIMEVDRKPVWQHETQSFVPKDMLPVSISADHRIFDGNSTVPKMVEERFQAMFAKMCKEKPKSKQALHQHEQLELLIDQLIETNVEVGYKTLMLLQTCWFDFISIEDCYTASHYHGMQDYTQEPTLI
;
A
#
# COMPACT_ATOMS: atom_id res chain seq x y z
N MET A 1 -4.63 45.89 4.62
CA MET A 1 -3.84 44.77 5.18
C MET A 1 -4.11 43.57 4.29
N VAL A 2 -3.17 43.25 3.40
CA VAL A 2 -3.21 42.00 2.63
C VAL A 2 -3.16 40.86 3.65
N ASN A 3 -4.08 39.92 3.55
CA ASN A 3 -4.23 38.87 4.55
C ASN A 3 -3.02 37.94 4.43
N ILE A 4 -2.20 37.84 5.48
CA ILE A 4 -1.02 36.94 5.50
C ILE A 4 -1.41 35.50 5.12
N VAL A 5 -2.66 35.11 5.41
CA VAL A 5 -3.22 33.83 4.99
C VAL A 5 -3.34 33.72 3.47
N GLU A 6 -3.71 34.78 2.75
CA GLU A 6 -3.80 34.78 1.28
C GLU A 6 -2.42 34.73 0.62
N GLU A 7 -1.45 35.52 1.10
CA GLU A 7 -0.05 35.45 0.62
C GLU A 7 0.60 34.09 0.89
N LEU A 8 0.39 33.54 2.10
CA LEU A 8 0.86 32.20 2.43
C LEU A 8 0.15 31.14 1.57
N THR A 9 -1.14 31.32 1.26
CA THR A 9 -1.91 30.42 0.38
C THR A 9 -1.41 30.49 -1.06
N GLU A 10 -1.06 31.66 -1.58
CA GLU A 10 -0.45 31.82 -2.91
C GLU A 10 0.97 31.25 -2.98
N LEU A 11 1.79 31.45 -1.94
CA LEU A 11 3.16 30.92 -1.87
C LEU A 11 3.22 29.40 -1.67
N LEU A 12 2.25 28.82 -0.96
CA LEU A 12 2.18 27.39 -0.67
C LEU A 12 1.37 26.58 -1.69
N ARG A 13 0.55 27.22 -2.53
CA ARG A 13 -0.16 26.52 -3.61
C ARG A 13 0.77 26.34 -4.81
N PRO A 14 1.19 25.11 -5.16
CA PRO A 14 1.68 24.87 -6.50
C PRO A 14 0.52 25.16 -7.44
N SER A 15 0.63 26.21 -8.28
CA SER A 15 -0.38 26.47 -9.30
C SER A 15 -0.31 25.35 -10.33
N TRP A 16 -1.24 24.40 -10.26
CA TRP A 16 -1.29 23.32 -11.22
C TRP A 16 -1.77 23.86 -12.57
N GLY A 17 -1.24 23.37 -13.68
CA GLY A 17 -1.49 23.95 -15.02
C GLY A 17 -2.98 24.07 -15.37
N ALA A 18 -3.82 23.17 -14.85
CA ALA A 18 -5.26 23.23 -15.05
C ALA A 18 -5.93 24.43 -14.37
N GLU A 19 -5.43 24.84 -13.19
CA GLU A 19 -5.99 25.97 -12.42
C GLU A 19 -5.89 27.28 -13.19
N LYS A 20 -4.81 27.48 -13.95
CA LYS A 20 -4.63 28.67 -14.79
C LYS A 20 -5.82 28.89 -15.72
N TRP A 21 -6.31 27.82 -16.34
CA TRP A 21 -7.37 27.89 -17.33
C TRP A 21 -8.76 27.94 -16.70
N ILE A 22 -8.96 27.23 -15.59
CA ILE A 22 -10.17 27.38 -14.76
C ILE A 22 -10.30 28.83 -14.28
N LEU A 23 -9.19 29.45 -13.83
CA LEU A 23 -9.16 30.85 -13.40
C LEU A 23 -9.50 31.82 -14.54
N GLU A 24 -9.07 31.54 -15.76
CA GLU A 24 -9.46 32.33 -16.93
C GLU A 24 -10.98 32.35 -17.11
N GLY A 25 -11.63 31.17 -17.07
CA GLY A 25 -13.09 31.07 -17.12
C GLY A 25 -13.78 31.73 -15.92
N TRP A 26 -13.27 31.46 -14.72
CA TRP A 26 -13.75 32.03 -13.46
C TRP A 26 -13.75 33.56 -13.47
N ASN A 27 -12.80 34.20 -14.14
CA ASN A 27 -12.71 35.65 -14.23
C ASN A 27 -13.69 36.27 -15.22
N LYS A 28 -14.39 35.47 -16.04
CA LYS A 28 -15.40 35.91 -17.01
C LYS A 28 -16.84 35.69 -16.55
N ILE A 29 -17.04 35.13 -15.36
CA ILE A 29 -18.36 34.87 -14.78
C ILE A 29 -18.73 35.84 -13.66
N THR A 30 -20.03 36.08 -13.53
CA THR A 30 -20.65 36.98 -12.55
C THR A 30 -20.56 36.43 -11.13
N VAL A 31 -20.89 37.26 -10.14
CA VAL A 31 -20.83 36.86 -8.72
C VAL A 31 -21.89 35.80 -8.41
N GLU A 32 -23.07 35.93 -9.00
CA GLU A 32 -24.19 35.01 -8.87
C GLU A 32 -23.84 33.63 -9.45
N GLU A 33 -23.23 33.61 -10.65
CA GLU A 33 -22.74 32.39 -11.30
C GLU A 33 -21.64 31.71 -10.46
N LYS A 34 -20.70 32.47 -9.89
CA LYS A 34 -19.69 31.94 -8.97
C LYS A 34 -20.32 31.29 -7.74
N GLN A 35 -21.37 31.90 -7.18
CA GLN A 35 -22.05 31.36 -6.02
C GLN A 35 -22.81 30.07 -6.35
N LEU A 36 -23.42 29.99 -7.53
CA LEU A 36 -24.06 28.76 -8.03
C LEU A 36 -23.06 27.60 -8.07
N ILE A 37 -21.89 27.80 -8.69
CA ILE A 37 -20.84 26.76 -8.80
C ILE A 37 -20.34 26.35 -7.40
N LYS A 38 -20.10 27.32 -6.50
CA LYS A 38 -19.68 27.03 -5.12
C LYS A 38 -20.69 26.16 -4.37
N ASN A 39 -21.99 26.45 -4.50
CA ASN A 39 -23.03 25.67 -3.84
C ASN A 39 -23.04 24.22 -4.35
N ARG A 40 -22.95 24.02 -5.67
CA ARG A 40 -22.86 22.69 -6.29
C ARG A 40 -21.64 21.90 -5.79
N ILE A 41 -20.47 22.55 -5.69
CA ILE A 41 -19.25 21.92 -5.15
C ILE A 41 -19.42 21.55 -3.67
N ASN A 42 -20.07 22.40 -2.86
CA ASN A 42 -20.28 22.10 -1.46
C ASN A 42 -21.25 20.94 -1.26
N GLU A 43 -22.28 20.85 -2.08
CA GLU A 43 -23.26 19.76 -2.08
C GLU A 43 -22.64 18.42 -2.51
N LEU A 44 -21.85 18.42 -3.59
CA LEU A 44 -21.23 17.18 -4.06
C LEU A 44 -20.27 16.58 -3.02
N PHE A 45 -19.51 17.44 -2.33
CA PHE A 45 -18.44 17.08 -1.38
C PHE A 45 -18.84 17.27 0.10
N CYS A 46 -20.13 17.27 0.43
CA CYS A 46 -20.60 17.50 1.79
C CYS A 46 -20.00 16.53 2.82
N ASP A 47 -19.78 15.27 2.41
CA ASP A 47 -19.24 14.19 3.23
C ASP A 47 -17.76 13.88 2.94
N GLY A 48 -17.04 14.80 2.29
CA GLY A 48 -15.66 14.58 1.85
C GLY A 48 -15.58 14.07 0.41
N LEU A 49 -14.76 13.04 0.16
CA LEU A 49 -14.59 12.48 -1.18
C LEU A 49 -15.91 11.81 -1.61
N PRO A 50 -16.49 12.14 -2.78
CA PRO A 50 -17.84 11.73 -3.15
C PRO A 50 -17.97 10.26 -3.60
N PHE A 51 -17.00 9.42 -3.28
CA PHE A 51 -16.94 8.00 -3.60
C PHE A 51 -15.91 7.27 -2.75
N GLU A 52 -16.05 5.94 -2.65
CA GLU A 52 -15.06 5.07 -2.02
C GLU A 52 -14.07 4.53 -3.05
N LEU A 53 -12.81 4.33 -2.64
CA LEU A 53 -11.77 3.75 -3.48
C LEU A 53 -11.93 2.23 -3.50
N GLN A 54 -12.19 1.67 -4.68
CA GLN A 54 -12.29 0.21 -4.90
C GLN A 54 -10.96 -0.40 -5.37
N SER A 55 -10.04 0.45 -5.81
CA SER A 55 -8.72 0.09 -6.34
C SER A 55 -7.62 0.97 -5.72
N ASP A 56 -6.37 0.72 -6.09
CA ASP A 56 -5.25 1.54 -5.62
C ASP A 56 -5.48 3.03 -5.90
N LYS A 57 -5.28 3.85 -4.87
CA LYS A 57 -5.45 5.31 -4.88
C LYS A 57 -4.69 5.98 -6.03
N LEU A 58 -3.54 5.43 -6.42
CA LEU A 58 -2.70 5.95 -7.50
C LEU A 58 -3.43 5.99 -8.85
N PHE A 59 -4.27 4.99 -9.13
CA PHE A 59 -5.05 4.93 -10.38
C PHE A 59 -6.10 6.06 -10.45
N TYR A 60 -6.74 6.37 -9.32
CA TYR A 60 -7.67 7.49 -9.24
C TYR A 60 -6.94 8.83 -9.41
N ILE A 61 -5.79 9.01 -8.76
CA ILE A 61 -4.98 10.24 -8.89
C ILE A 61 -4.65 10.53 -10.34
N TYR A 62 -4.10 9.56 -11.08
CA TYR A 62 -3.73 9.77 -12.48
C TYR A 62 -4.95 9.92 -13.40
N THR A 63 -6.02 9.16 -13.17
CA THR A 63 -7.24 9.28 -13.97
C THR A 63 -7.87 10.66 -13.81
N PHE A 64 -8.11 11.12 -12.58
CA PHE A 64 -8.67 12.46 -12.35
C PHE A 64 -7.71 13.59 -12.74
N SER A 65 -6.39 13.36 -12.74
CA SER A 65 -5.42 14.31 -13.28
C SER A 65 -5.53 14.46 -14.80
N LEU A 66 -5.72 13.35 -15.52
CA LEU A 66 -6.02 13.36 -16.95
C LEU A 66 -7.32 14.14 -17.21
N LEU A 67 -8.41 13.79 -16.51
CA LEU A 67 -9.71 14.43 -16.70
C LEU A 67 -9.67 15.94 -16.43
N ALA A 68 -9.08 16.37 -15.32
CA ALA A 68 -8.96 17.80 -15.03
C ALA A 68 -8.12 18.57 -16.08
N GLN A 69 -7.12 17.93 -16.69
CA GLN A 69 -6.36 18.54 -17.77
C GLN A 69 -7.15 18.58 -19.10
N LEU A 70 -7.97 17.56 -19.39
CA LEU A 70 -8.81 17.54 -20.58
C LEU A 70 -9.98 18.52 -20.47
N GLU A 71 -10.60 18.64 -19.30
CA GLU A 71 -11.76 19.51 -19.06
C GLU A 71 -11.48 21.00 -19.29
N VAL A 72 -10.23 21.37 -19.08
CA VAL A 72 -9.73 22.70 -19.41
C VAL A 72 -9.95 23.07 -20.89
N LEU A 73 -9.94 22.10 -21.80
CA LEU A 73 -10.27 22.34 -23.20
C LEU A 73 -11.71 22.79 -23.38
N ALA A 74 -12.61 22.16 -22.64
CA ALA A 74 -14.03 22.40 -22.73
C ALA A 74 -14.39 23.80 -22.20
N VAL A 75 -13.69 24.31 -21.17
CA VAL A 75 -13.84 25.71 -20.70
C VAL A 75 -13.48 26.74 -21.78
N GLN A 76 -12.50 26.46 -22.65
CA GLN A 76 -12.00 27.43 -23.64
C GLN A 76 -12.99 27.66 -24.79
N ILE A 77 -13.89 26.72 -25.06
CA ILE A 77 -14.84 26.81 -26.19
C ILE A 77 -15.86 27.90 -25.94
N PRO A 78 -16.66 27.86 -24.87
CA PRO A 78 -17.65 28.91 -24.65
C PRO A 78 -16.99 30.27 -24.51
N LEU A 79 -15.81 30.36 -23.88
CA LEU A 79 -15.06 31.62 -23.73
C LEU A 79 -14.74 32.30 -25.07
N LYS A 80 -14.36 31.53 -26.09
CA LYS A 80 -13.99 32.08 -27.41
C LYS A 80 -15.16 32.29 -28.34
N PHE A 81 -16.22 31.48 -28.19
CA PHE A 81 -17.27 31.37 -29.20
C PHE A 81 -18.65 31.84 -28.74
N GLU A 82 -18.90 32.04 -27.44
CA GLU A 82 -20.18 32.57 -26.92
C GLU A 82 -20.59 33.87 -27.63
N SER A 83 -19.65 34.82 -27.78
CA SER A 83 -19.91 36.11 -28.43
C SER A 83 -20.11 36.01 -29.95
N LYS A 84 -19.73 34.90 -30.56
CA LYS A 84 -19.85 34.64 -32.00
C LYS A 84 -21.15 33.95 -32.38
N MET A 85 -21.95 33.49 -31.39
CA MET A 85 -23.27 32.90 -31.64
C MET A 85 -24.26 33.97 -32.10
N SER A 86 -24.95 33.67 -33.21
CA SER A 86 -25.89 34.60 -33.84
C SER A 86 -27.26 34.58 -33.13
N THR A 87 -27.64 33.44 -32.55
CA THR A 87 -28.91 33.22 -31.86
C THR A 87 -28.78 33.44 -30.34
N VAL A 88 -29.72 34.18 -29.75
CA VAL A 88 -29.74 34.48 -28.29
C VAL A 88 -29.86 33.21 -27.44
N GLU A 89 -30.66 32.23 -27.89
CA GLU A 89 -30.83 30.95 -27.21
C GLU A 89 -29.52 30.15 -27.14
N TYR A 90 -28.80 30.03 -28.27
CA TYR A 90 -27.50 29.36 -28.31
C TYR A 90 -26.44 30.09 -27.50
N ARG A 91 -26.47 31.43 -27.47
CA ARG A 91 -25.61 32.19 -26.58
C ARG A 91 -25.86 31.86 -25.10
N LYS A 92 -27.13 31.74 -24.69
CA LYS A 92 -27.49 31.34 -23.33
C LYS A 92 -27.06 29.91 -23.01
N ARG A 93 -27.23 28.96 -23.94
CA ARG A 93 -26.77 27.58 -23.75
C ARG A 93 -25.24 27.48 -23.67
N MET A 94 -24.51 28.18 -24.55
CA MET A 94 -23.04 28.26 -24.46
C MET A 94 -22.60 28.89 -23.13
N ARG A 95 -23.33 29.91 -22.65
CA ARG A 95 -23.08 30.49 -21.34
C ARG A 95 -23.29 29.47 -20.21
N GLN A 96 -24.36 28.67 -20.28
CA GLN A 96 -24.59 27.61 -19.31
C GLN A 96 -23.50 26.54 -19.36
N GLN A 97 -23.11 26.10 -20.57
CA GLN A 97 -22.01 25.17 -20.77
C GLN A 97 -20.74 25.69 -20.12
N LEU A 98 -20.38 26.97 -20.31
CA LEU A 98 -19.22 27.56 -19.62
C LEU A 98 -19.24 27.36 -18.10
N LEU A 99 -20.41 27.50 -17.46
CA LEU A 99 -20.55 27.32 -16.02
C LEU A 99 -20.36 25.85 -15.62
N ASP A 100 -20.87 24.94 -16.45
CA ASP A 100 -20.78 23.50 -16.25
C ASP A 100 -19.32 23.02 -16.40
N GLU A 101 -18.61 23.45 -17.45
CA GLU A 101 -17.19 23.10 -17.66
C GLU A 101 -16.28 23.65 -16.54
N ILE A 102 -16.55 24.87 -16.07
CA ILE A 102 -15.83 25.43 -14.91
C ILE A 102 -16.12 24.58 -13.66
N PHE A 103 -17.36 24.14 -13.48
CA PHE A 103 -17.75 23.25 -12.38
C PHE A 103 -17.04 21.89 -12.49
N HIS A 104 -17.05 21.22 -13.64
CA HIS A 104 -16.36 19.94 -13.87
C HIS A 104 -14.84 20.05 -13.60
N GLY A 105 -14.19 21.09 -14.16
CA GLY A 105 -12.77 21.34 -13.94
C GLY A 105 -12.43 21.52 -12.45
N LEU A 106 -13.28 22.23 -11.70
CA LEU A 106 -13.13 22.38 -10.25
C LEU A 106 -13.38 21.07 -9.49
N VAL A 107 -14.38 20.27 -9.88
CA VAL A 107 -14.68 18.96 -9.27
C VAL A 107 -13.49 18.02 -9.41
N PHE A 108 -12.98 17.82 -10.64
CA PHE A 108 -11.84 16.95 -10.88
C PHE A 108 -10.58 17.45 -10.16
N THR A 109 -10.30 18.75 -10.24
CA THR A 109 -9.15 19.36 -9.54
C THR A 109 -9.25 19.16 -8.03
N LYS A 110 -10.44 19.36 -7.43
CA LYS A 110 -10.67 19.14 -5.99
C LYS A 110 -10.50 17.67 -5.61
N ILE A 111 -10.98 16.73 -6.43
CA ILE A 111 -10.74 15.28 -6.22
C ILE A 111 -9.25 15.00 -6.19
N VAL A 112 -8.48 15.48 -7.19
CA VAL A 112 -7.02 15.28 -7.23
C VAL A 112 -6.35 15.83 -5.98
N TYR A 113 -6.70 17.04 -5.54
CA TYR A 113 -6.15 17.61 -4.31
C TYR A 113 -6.52 16.81 -3.06
N MET A 114 -7.75 16.34 -2.92
CA MET A 114 -8.17 15.52 -1.79
C MET A 114 -7.46 14.17 -1.78
N LEU A 115 -7.21 13.59 -2.96
CA LEU A 115 -6.41 12.38 -3.09
C LEU A 115 -4.92 12.65 -2.79
N CYS A 116 -4.36 13.79 -3.17
CA CYS A 116 -2.96 14.11 -2.88
C CYS A 116 -2.71 14.69 -1.47
N ALA A 117 -3.76 15.10 -0.75
CA ALA A 117 -3.66 15.65 0.58
C ALA A 117 -3.00 14.68 1.59
N PRO A 118 -2.31 15.21 2.63
CA PRO A 118 -2.16 16.63 2.98
C PRO A 118 -0.91 17.31 2.41
N TYR A 119 0.07 16.58 1.88
CA TYR A 119 1.40 17.14 1.57
C TYR A 119 1.97 16.75 0.20
N ALA A 120 1.25 15.97 -0.61
CA ALA A 120 1.65 15.74 -1.99
C ALA A 120 1.00 16.76 -2.92
N SER A 121 1.77 17.23 -3.91
CA SER A 121 1.21 18.00 -5.00
C SER A 121 0.48 17.08 -5.98
N PRO A 122 -0.54 17.57 -6.71
CA PRO A 122 -1.03 16.91 -7.91
C PRO A 122 0.13 16.49 -8.83
N PRO A 123 0.00 15.38 -9.58
CA PRO A 123 0.98 15.01 -10.58
C PRO A 123 1.31 16.18 -11.53
N PRO A 124 2.55 16.30 -12.01
CA PRO A 124 2.92 17.37 -12.94
C PRO A 124 1.99 17.41 -14.15
N TYR A 125 1.54 18.62 -14.49
CA TYR A 125 0.73 18.89 -15.67
C TYR A 125 1.45 18.37 -16.93
N SER A 126 0.77 17.59 -17.77
CA SER A 126 1.43 16.87 -18.86
C SER A 126 1.71 17.79 -20.04
N PRO A 127 2.98 17.98 -20.46
CA PRO A 127 3.27 18.73 -21.68
C PRO A 127 2.73 18.03 -22.93
N HIS A 128 2.62 16.70 -22.92
CA HIS A 128 2.09 15.93 -24.05
C HIS A 128 0.62 16.20 -24.29
N ILE A 129 -0.20 16.18 -23.23
CA ILE A 129 -1.64 16.47 -23.35
C ILE A 129 -1.84 17.94 -23.75
N GLU A 130 -0.97 18.84 -23.29
CA GLU A 130 -1.03 20.26 -23.65
C GLU A 130 -0.78 20.52 -25.15
N ILE A 131 -0.07 19.64 -25.88
CA ILE A 131 0.12 19.76 -27.34
C ILE A 131 -1.24 19.75 -28.05
N ILE A 132 -2.10 18.80 -27.70
CA ILE A 132 -3.46 18.68 -28.24
C ILE A 132 -4.29 19.88 -27.81
N CYS A 133 -4.12 20.29 -26.55
CA CYS A 133 -4.84 21.43 -26.02
C CYS A 133 -4.52 22.71 -26.80
N ASN A 134 -3.24 22.95 -27.08
CA ASN A 134 -2.77 24.08 -27.87
C ASN A 134 -3.22 24.01 -29.33
N PHE A 135 -3.18 22.83 -29.95
CA PHE A 135 -3.63 22.64 -31.33
C PHE A 135 -5.05 23.16 -31.54
N ILE A 136 -5.96 22.83 -30.62
CA ILE A 136 -7.33 23.32 -30.66
C ILE A 136 -7.41 24.80 -30.30
N ARG A 137 -6.68 25.21 -29.25
CA ARG A 137 -6.72 26.59 -28.73
C ARG A 137 -6.22 27.61 -29.76
N GLU A 138 -5.23 27.24 -30.56
CA GLU A 138 -4.60 28.11 -31.56
C GLU A 138 -5.38 28.14 -32.89
N GLU A 139 -6.44 27.32 -33.02
CA GLU A 139 -7.29 27.32 -34.20
C GLU A 139 -8.03 28.65 -34.35
N SER A 140 -7.72 29.37 -35.43
CA SER A 140 -8.28 30.69 -35.72
C SER A 140 -9.64 30.61 -36.42
N CYS A 141 -9.91 29.53 -37.17
CA CYS A 141 -11.15 29.34 -37.89
C CYS A 141 -12.25 28.81 -36.94
N PRO A 142 -13.33 29.56 -36.66
CA PRO A 142 -14.36 29.14 -35.72
C PRO A 142 -15.05 27.83 -36.09
N LYS A 143 -15.27 27.60 -37.39
CA LYS A 143 -15.90 26.39 -37.91
C LYS A 143 -15.07 25.14 -37.61
N VAL A 144 -13.76 25.24 -37.89
CA VAL A 144 -12.81 24.14 -37.68
C VAL A 144 -12.61 23.90 -36.19
N ALA A 145 -12.45 24.96 -35.40
CA ALA A 145 -12.28 24.85 -33.95
C ALA A 145 -13.44 24.10 -33.31
N ILE A 146 -14.68 24.51 -33.59
CA ILE A 146 -15.90 23.90 -33.02
C ILE A 146 -16.04 22.44 -33.44
N MET A 147 -15.74 22.09 -34.69
CA MET A 147 -15.78 20.70 -35.14
C MET A 147 -14.70 19.83 -34.45
N LEU A 148 -13.45 20.29 -34.37
CA LEU A 148 -12.38 19.56 -33.67
C LEU A 148 -12.70 19.37 -32.18
N LEU A 149 -13.35 20.38 -31.59
CA LEU A 149 -13.78 20.35 -30.21
C LEU A 149 -14.94 19.40 -29.96
N ASN A 150 -15.97 19.37 -30.81
CA ASN A 150 -17.06 18.40 -30.66
C ASN A 150 -16.56 16.96 -30.81
N LEU A 151 -15.60 16.73 -31.71
CA LEU A 151 -14.94 15.43 -31.83
C LEU A 151 -14.20 15.02 -30.55
N ILE A 152 -13.69 15.97 -29.77
CA ILE A 152 -12.97 15.69 -28.53
C ILE A 152 -13.90 15.66 -27.31
N GLY A 153 -14.76 16.67 -27.13
CA GLY A 153 -15.73 16.78 -26.04
C GLY A 153 -16.78 15.67 -26.13
N GLU A 154 -17.72 15.81 -27.05
CA GLU A 154 -18.79 14.81 -27.24
C GLU A 154 -18.23 13.46 -27.72
N GLY A 155 -17.23 13.46 -28.61
CA GLY A 155 -16.74 12.22 -29.21
C GLY A 155 -15.91 11.36 -28.26
N TRP A 156 -15.10 11.95 -27.38
CA TRP A 156 -14.08 11.22 -26.64
C TRP A 156 -14.16 11.44 -25.12
N ILE A 157 -14.18 12.68 -24.64
CA ILE A 157 -14.21 12.99 -23.21
C ILE A 157 -15.49 12.43 -22.57
N GLU A 158 -16.64 12.66 -23.22
CA GLU A 158 -17.92 12.11 -22.78
C GLU A 158 -17.90 10.58 -22.73
N GLU A 159 -17.25 9.91 -23.70
CA GLU A 159 -17.13 8.46 -23.70
C GLU A 159 -16.25 7.93 -22.56
N ILE A 160 -15.22 8.68 -22.15
CA ILE A 160 -14.48 8.37 -20.93
C ILE A 160 -15.41 8.46 -19.71
N PHE A 161 -16.24 9.51 -19.62
CA PHE A 161 -17.17 9.68 -18.50
C PHE A 161 -18.22 8.56 -18.45
N GLU A 162 -18.83 8.24 -19.59
CA GLU A 162 -19.79 7.15 -19.73
C GLU A 162 -19.18 5.81 -19.33
N SER A 163 -17.95 5.54 -19.78
CA SER A 163 -17.24 4.30 -19.45
C SER A 163 -16.90 4.23 -17.96
N LEU A 164 -16.35 5.28 -17.36
CA LEU A 164 -16.06 5.31 -15.93
C LEU A 164 -17.33 5.16 -15.08
N HIS A 165 -18.42 5.83 -15.45
CA HIS A 165 -19.72 5.70 -14.80
C HIS A 165 -20.25 4.26 -14.88
N ARG A 166 -20.27 3.67 -16.07
CA ARG A 166 -20.80 2.32 -16.33
C ARG A 166 -20.10 1.25 -15.52
N TYR A 167 -18.79 1.39 -15.33
CA TYR A 167 -17.98 0.46 -14.56
C TYR A 167 -17.83 0.86 -13.08
N GLY A 168 -18.70 1.76 -12.58
CA GLY A 168 -18.83 2.07 -11.16
C GLY A 168 -17.70 2.91 -10.56
N VAL A 169 -16.90 3.57 -11.39
CA VAL A 169 -15.84 4.47 -10.94
C VAL A 169 -16.47 5.81 -10.59
N ALA A 170 -16.43 6.22 -9.32
CA ALA A 170 -16.95 7.52 -8.85
C ALA A 170 -18.39 7.86 -9.35
N PRO A 171 -19.39 6.98 -9.12
CA PRO A 171 -20.70 7.05 -9.79
C PRO A 171 -21.44 8.38 -9.53
N LYS A 172 -21.40 8.91 -8.30
CA LYS A 172 -22.02 10.20 -7.95
C LYS A 172 -21.44 11.36 -8.75
N VAL A 173 -20.12 11.34 -9.00
CA VAL A 173 -19.42 12.37 -9.78
C VAL A 173 -19.88 12.31 -11.23
N PHE A 174 -19.77 11.15 -11.88
CA PHE A 174 -20.11 11.06 -13.30
C PHE A 174 -21.61 11.13 -13.59
N THR A 175 -22.49 10.75 -12.65
CA THR A 175 -23.93 11.05 -12.78
C THR A 175 -24.16 12.56 -12.91
N THR A 176 -23.55 13.33 -12.00
CA THR A 176 -23.69 14.80 -11.98
C THR A 176 -23.11 15.44 -13.24
N ILE A 177 -21.95 14.96 -13.71
CA ILE A 177 -21.26 15.49 -14.88
C ILE A 177 -22.01 15.13 -16.16
N LEU A 178 -22.43 13.87 -16.32
CA LEU A 178 -23.19 13.45 -17.49
C LEU A 178 -24.51 14.21 -17.60
N GLU A 179 -25.23 14.47 -16.51
CA GLU A 179 -26.44 15.31 -16.53
C GLU A 179 -26.20 16.72 -17.08
N ASP A 180 -25.01 17.29 -16.82
CA ASP A 180 -24.58 18.56 -17.40
C ASP A 180 -24.26 18.41 -18.89
N GLU A 181 -23.49 17.39 -19.30
CA GLU A 181 -23.15 17.14 -20.71
C GLU A 181 -24.41 17.01 -21.60
N HIS A 182 -25.45 16.31 -21.13
CA HIS A 182 -26.69 16.12 -21.90
C HIS A 182 -27.44 17.42 -22.24
N ARG A 183 -27.18 18.53 -21.51
CA ARG A 183 -27.83 19.83 -21.76
C ARG A 183 -26.95 20.82 -22.53
N HIS A 184 -25.73 20.43 -22.91
CA HIS A 184 -24.82 21.26 -23.71
C HIS A 184 -25.36 21.47 -25.13
N VAL A 185 -24.74 22.40 -25.85
CA VAL A 185 -25.18 22.71 -27.22
C VAL A 185 -24.79 21.56 -28.15
N CYS A 186 -25.79 20.88 -28.69
CA CYS A 186 -25.56 19.82 -29.67
C CYS A 186 -24.92 20.37 -30.96
N GLU A 187 -23.98 19.62 -31.51
CA GLU A 187 -23.31 19.83 -32.80
C GLU A 187 -24.24 20.32 -33.94
N ALA A 188 -25.44 19.74 -34.08
CA ALA A 188 -26.38 20.11 -35.15
C ALA A 188 -26.87 21.56 -35.06
N ASP A 189 -26.96 22.10 -33.84
CA ASP A 189 -27.35 23.48 -33.58
C ASP A 189 -26.19 24.43 -33.91
N LEU A 190 -24.95 24.03 -33.58
CA LEU A 190 -23.71 24.78 -33.88
C LEU A 190 -23.44 24.89 -35.39
N TYR A 191 -23.60 23.79 -36.13
CA TYR A 191 -23.41 23.79 -37.58
C TYR A 191 -24.48 24.58 -38.31
N ARG A 192 -25.71 24.63 -37.78
CA ARG A 192 -26.76 25.47 -38.33
C ARG A 192 -26.47 26.97 -38.16
N ASP A 193 -25.86 27.37 -37.05
CA ASP A 193 -25.58 28.78 -36.75
C ASP A 193 -24.31 29.31 -37.44
N ILE A 194 -23.25 28.48 -37.51
CA ILE A 194 -21.90 28.92 -37.95
C ILE A 194 -21.55 28.38 -39.36
N GLY A 195 -22.18 27.28 -39.78
CA GLY A 195 -21.95 26.61 -41.06
C GLY A 195 -20.80 25.61 -41.04
N MET A 196 -20.81 24.66 -41.99
CA MET A 196 -19.81 23.59 -42.09
C MET A 196 -18.43 24.15 -42.53
N PRO A 197 -17.32 23.57 -42.02
CA PRO A 197 -15.98 23.91 -42.50
C PRO A 197 -15.66 23.21 -43.85
N ASP A 198 -14.62 23.67 -44.52
CA ASP A 198 -14.16 23.12 -45.81
C ASP A 198 -13.44 21.77 -45.61
N VAL A 199 -13.91 20.73 -46.31
CA VAL A 199 -13.46 19.34 -46.19
C VAL A 199 -11.95 19.22 -46.44
N GLU A 200 -11.42 19.92 -47.45
CA GLU A 200 -10.00 19.87 -47.79
C GLU A 200 -9.11 20.51 -46.72
N GLN A 201 -9.65 21.45 -45.94
CA GLN A 201 -8.92 22.08 -44.82
C GLN A 201 -8.99 21.24 -43.54
N ILE A 202 -10.09 20.53 -43.34
CA ILE A 202 -10.36 19.73 -42.14
C ILE A 202 -9.59 18.41 -42.15
N LYS A 203 -9.58 17.71 -43.29
CA LYS A 203 -9.03 16.35 -43.42
C LYS A 203 -7.61 16.21 -42.85
N PRO A 204 -6.62 17.08 -43.18
CA PRO A 204 -5.29 16.98 -42.59
C PRO A 204 -5.26 17.29 -41.08
N LYS A 205 -6.19 18.12 -40.58
CA LYS A 205 -6.29 18.47 -39.16
C LYS A 205 -6.85 17.33 -38.32
N ILE A 206 -7.80 16.56 -38.85
CA ILE A 206 -8.30 15.34 -38.19
C ILE A 206 -7.21 14.28 -38.13
N ALA A 207 -6.51 14.03 -39.24
CA ALA A 207 -5.42 13.05 -39.25
C ALA A 207 -4.33 13.41 -38.22
N TYR A 208 -3.98 14.71 -38.13
CA TYR A 208 -3.08 15.20 -37.10
C TYR A 208 -3.66 15.01 -35.68
N LEU A 209 -4.93 15.35 -35.47
CA LEU A 209 -5.60 15.19 -34.19
C LEU A 209 -5.58 13.73 -33.71
N GLU A 210 -5.95 12.80 -34.58
CA GLU A 210 -5.92 11.35 -34.30
C GLU A 210 -4.52 10.86 -33.97
N GLU A 211 -3.49 11.32 -34.69
CA GLU A 211 -2.09 11.01 -34.38
C GLU A 211 -1.68 11.52 -33.00
N GLN A 212 -2.10 12.74 -32.64
CA GLN A 212 -1.83 13.29 -31.32
C GLN A 212 -2.60 12.53 -30.23
N LEU A 213 -3.87 12.16 -30.45
CA LEU A 213 -4.66 11.35 -29.52
C LEU A 213 -3.94 10.03 -29.20
N ILE A 214 -3.46 9.34 -30.23
CA ILE A 214 -2.71 8.09 -30.08
C ILE A 214 -1.42 8.34 -29.30
N SER A 215 -0.58 9.27 -29.76
CA SER A 215 0.79 9.43 -29.25
C SER A 215 0.89 10.15 -27.91
N ASN A 216 0.03 11.14 -27.68
CA ASN A 216 0.11 12.06 -26.53
C ASN A 216 -0.97 11.81 -25.47
N ILE A 217 -1.90 10.89 -25.69
CA ILE A 217 -2.83 10.43 -24.65
C ILE A 217 -2.81 8.90 -24.51
N PHE A 218 -3.18 8.14 -25.55
CA PHE A 218 -3.30 6.68 -25.41
C PHE A 218 -1.96 6.01 -25.10
N MET A 219 -0.86 6.54 -25.64
CA MET A 219 0.50 6.06 -25.33
C MET A 219 1.11 6.67 -24.06
N GLN A 220 0.37 7.50 -23.31
CA GLN A 220 0.83 7.99 -22.01
C GLN A 220 0.52 6.96 -20.93
N TYR A 221 1.45 6.00 -20.77
CA TYR A 221 1.27 4.80 -19.95
C TYR A 221 0.70 5.05 -18.56
N LYS A 222 1.15 6.08 -17.83
CA LYS A 222 0.66 6.38 -16.48
C LYS A 222 -0.83 6.71 -16.43
N TYR A 223 -1.35 7.42 -17.44
CA TYR A 223 -2.76 7.80 -17.50
C TYR A 223 -3.59 6.64 -18.04
N MET A 224 -3.18 6.08 -19.17
CA MET A 224 -3.98 5.04 -19.83
C MET A 224 -4.00 3.74 -19.02
N SER A 225 -2.89 3.35 -18.40
CA SER A 225 -2.88 2.18 -17.50
C SER A 225 -3.79 2.40 -16.29
N SER A 226 -3.88 3.63 -15.78
CA SER A 226 -4.75 3.96 -14.65
C SER A 226 -6.23 3.88 -15.04
N VAL A 227 -6.61 4.45 -16.20
CA VAL A 227 -7.98 4.31 -16.73
C VAL A 227 -8.30 2.84 -16.99
N CYS A 228 -7.41 2.10 -17.64
CA CYS A 228 -7.60 0.67 -17.91
C CYS A 228 -7.72 -0.16 -16.63
N ALA A 229 -6.93 0.14 -15.60
CA ALA A 229 -7.01 -0.55 -14.31
C ALA A 229 -8.34 -0.30 -13.60
N LEU A 230 -8.90 0.91 -13.70
CA LEU A 230 -10.20 1.25 -13.12
C LEU A 230 -11.39 0.66 -13.91
N LEU A 231 -11.28 0.56 -15.23
CA LEU A 231 -12.32 -0.02 -16.10
C LEU A 231 -12.31 -1.56 -16.10
N GLY A 232 -11.15 -2.18 -15.88
CA GLY A 232 -10.96 -3.61 -16.13
C GLY A 232 -10.96 -3.95 -17.63
N VAL A 233 -10.62 -5.20 -17.99
CA VAL A 233 -10.44 -5.57 -19.40
C VAL A 233 -11.72 -5.44 -20.21
N ASP A 234 -12.87 -5.83 -19.65
CA ASP A 234 -14.16 -5.68 -20.32
C ASP A 234 -14.54 -4.22 -20.53
N GLY A 235 -14.24 -3.37 -19.54
CA GLY A 235 -14.45 -1.94 -19.66
C GLY A 235 -13.56 -1.28 -20.70
N VAL A 236 -12.30 -1.71 -20.81
CA VAL A 236 -11.40 -1.22 -21.87
C VAL A 236 -11.89 -1.62 -23.26
N MET A 237 -12.35 -2.86 -23.44
CA MET A 237 -12.89 -3.32 -24.72
C MET A 237 -14.15 -2.53 -25.11
N HIS A 238 -15.08 -2.37 -24.15
CA HIS A 238 -16.28 -1.58 -24.37
C HIS A 238 -15.97 -0.11 -24.68
N PHE A 239 -15.06 0.51 -23.93
CA PHE A 239 -14.60 1.88 -24.16
C PHE A 239 -14.02 2.04 -25.57
N LYS A 240 -13.14 1.13 -26.00
CA LYS A 240 -12.57 1.13 -27.34
C LYS A 240 -13.65 1.05 -28.42
N GLU A 241 -14.61 0.13 -28.28
CA GLU A 241 -15.70 -0.04 -29.26
C GLU A 241 -16.57 1.21 -29.35
N SER A 242 -16.98 1.74 -28.21
CA SER A 242 -17.86 2.90 -28.12
C SER A 242 -17.17 4.16 -28.64
N LEU A 243 -15.91 4.38 -28.26
CA LEU A 243 -15.08 5.47 -28.77
C LEU A 243 -14.94 5.41 -30.29
N ASN A 244 -14.61 4.24 -30.85
CA ASN A 244 -14.44 4.11 -32.30
C ASN A 244 -15.76 4.32 -33.05
N ASN A 245 -16.87 3.80 -32.52
CA ASN A 245 -18.20 3.99 -33.09
C ASN A 245 -18.62 5.46 -33.06
N LYS A 246 -18.46 6.13 -31.91
CA LYS A 246 -18.82 7.54 -31.73
C LYS A 246 -17.96 8.43 -32.63
N HIS A 247 -16.64 8.21 -32.68
CA HIS A 247 -15.72 8.94 -33.56
C HIS A 247 -16.10 8.78 -35.04
N THR A 248 -16.36 7.55 -35.50
CA THR A 248 -16.76 7.28 -36.88
C THR A 248 -18.10 7.94 -37.23
N GLN A 249 -19.07 7.88 -36.31
CA GLN A 249 -20.37 8.53 -36.48
C GLN A 249 -20.22 10.05 -36.58
N GLN A 250 -19.43 10.67 -35.71
CA GLN A 250 -19.19 12.12 -35.75
C GLN A 250 -18.52 12.55 -37.07
N LEU A 251 -17.50 11.82 -37.54
CA LEU A 251 -16.86 12.11 -38.83
C LEU A 251 -17.81 11.92 -40.03
N SER A 252 -18.70 10.95 -39.98
CA SER A 252 -19.66 10.71 -41.07
C SER A 252 -20.61 11.90 -41.30
N LYS A 253 -20.94 12.66 -40.26
CA LYS A 253 -21.81 13.85 -40.33
C LYS A 253 -21.20 14.97 -41.18
N VAL A 254 -19.86 15.02 -41.27
CA VAL A 254 -19.10 15.98 -42.08
C VAL A 254 -18.59 15.35 -43.39
N ASN A 255 -19.09 14.17 -43.76
CA ASN A 255 -18.65 13.37 -44.93
C ASN A 255 -17.16 13.01 -44.90
N LEU A 256 -16.63 12.70 -43.72
CA LEU A 256 -15.26 12.23 -43.52
C LEU A 256 -15.24 10.83 -42.92
N GLU A 257 -14.10 10.17 -43.08
CA GLU A 257 -13.79 8.90 -42.43
C GLU A 257 -12.56 9.06 -41.54
N PRO A 258 -12.38 8.19 -40.52
CA PRO A 258 -11.15 8.16 -39.73
C PRO A 258 -9.91 7.94 -40.61
N SER A 259 -8.76 8.48 -40.20
CA SER A 259 -7.52 8.24 -40.94
C SER A 259 -7.05 6.78 -40.86
N GLU A 260 -6.14 6.41 -41.76
CA GLU A 260 -5.52 5.09 -41.75
C GLU A 260 -4.77 4.80 -40.43
N ASN A 261 -4.18 5.81 -39.80
CA ASN A 261 -3.50 5.63 -38.52
C ASN A 261 -4.48 5.26 -37.40
N TRP A 262 -5.66 5.88 -37.37
CA TRP A 262 -6.72 5.53 -36.43
C TRP A 262 -7.26 4.12 -36.69
N LYS A 263 -7.57 3.80 -37.95
CA LYS A 263 -8.03 2.46 -38.36
C LYS A 263 -7.02 1.38 -37.97
N ASN A 264 -5.73 1.62 -38.20
CA ASN A 264 -4.65 0.70 -37.82
C ASN A 264 -4.53 0.54 -36.30
N PHE A 265 -4.63 1.64 -35.53
CA PHE A 265 -4.59 1.58 -34.07
C PHE A 265 -5.78 0.78 -33.50
N MET A 266 -6.98 1.03 -34.02
CA MET A 266 -8.19 0.32 -33.59
C MET A 266 -8.15 -1.16 -33.98
N GLY A 267 -7.67 -1.49 -35.18
CA GLY A 267 -7.44 -2.88 -35.59
C GLY A 267 -6.39 -3.57 -34.73
N PHE A 268 -5.27 -2.91 -34.41
CA PHE A 268 -4.29 -3.49 -33.49
C PHE A 268 -4.90 -3.78 -32.10
N ALA A 269 -5.76 -2.90 -31.59
CA ALA A 269 -6.46 -3.12 -30.33
C ALA A 269 -7.47 -4.28 -30.39
N ASP A 270 -8.16 -4.47 -31.53
CA ASP A 270 -9.08 -5.61 -31.76
C ASP A 270 -8.37 -6.96 -31.67
N GLU A 271 -7.11 -7.04 -32.11
CA GLU A 271 -6.31 -8.25 -32.00
C GLU A 271 -5.69 -8.42 -30.60
N LEU A 272 -5.30 -7.32 -29.95
CA LEU A 272 -4.60 -7.35 -28.66
C LEU A 272 -5.55 -7.61 -27.49
N LEU A 273 -6.64 -6.87 -27.38
CA LEU A 273 -7.51 -6.89 -26.19
C LEU A 273 -8.14 -8.26 -25.92
N PRO A 274 -8.61 -9.04 -26.91
CA PRO A 274 -9.09 -10.41 -26.66
C PRO A 274 -7.99 -11.35 -26.13
N ARG A 275 -6.73 -11.16 -26.55
CA ARG A 275 -5.60 -11.94 -26.02
C ARG A 275 -5.30 -11.55 -24.58
N VAL A 276 -5.39 -10.25 -24.26
CA VAL A 276 -5.28 -9.75 -22.88
C VAL A 276 -6.41 -10.30 -22.02
N ARG A 277 -7.66 -10.30 -22.50
CA ARG A 277 -8.82 -10.90 -21.82
C ARG A 277 -8.57 -12.38 -21.50
N ASN A 278 -8.21 -13.18 -22.49
CA ASN A 278 -7.93 -14.61 -22.31
C ASN A 278 -6.80 -14.82 -21.27
N TYR A 279 -5.76 -13.99 -21.32
CA TYR A 279 -4.68 -14.02 -20.33
C TYR A 279 -5.22 -13.68 -18.93
N THR A 280 -5.98 -12.60 -18.77
CA THR A 280 -6.52 -12.19 -17.46
C THR A 280 -7.54 -13.18 -16.91
N GLU A 281 -8.40 -13.77 -17.73
CA GLU A 281 -9.38 -14.79 -17.32
C GLU A 281 -8.71 -16.10 -16.88
N SER A 282 -7.50 -16.39 -17.42
CA SER A 282 -6.70 -17.52 -16.96
C SER A 282 -6.05 -17.29 -15.59
N ASN A 283 -6.07 -16.05 -15.09
CA ASN A 283 -5.56 -15.68 -13.79
C ASN A 283 -6.71 -15.52 -12.79
N ARG A 284 -6.47 -15.87 -11.53
CA ARG A 284 -7.40 -15.58 -10.43
C ARG A 284 -6.68 -14.80 -9.36
N GLU A 285 -7.33 -13.76 -8.85
CA GLU A 285 -6.86 -13.09 -7.64
C GLU A 285 -6.92 -14.07 -6.46
N VAL A 286 -5.89 -14.05 -5.63
CA VAL A 286 -5.84 -14.82 -4.38
C VAL A 286 -5.80 -13.82 -3.24
N GLU A 287 -6.82 -13.86 -2.37
CA GLU A 287 -6.87 -12.96 -1.23
C GLU A 287 -5.63 -13.14 -0.34
N MET A 288 -4.95 -12.04 -0.04
CA MET A 288 -3.83 -12.04 0.90
C MET A 288 -4.33 -12.27 2.33
N THR A 289 -3.65 -13.17 3.04
CA THR A 289 -3.84 -13.33 4.49
C THR A 289 -3.47 -12.03 5.23
N PRO A 290 -4.04 -11.75 6.42
CA PRO A 290 -3.72 -10.55 7.19
C PRO A 290 -2.21 -10.36 7.42
N ILE A 291 -1.49 -11.46 7.69
CA ILE A 291 -0.04 -11.42 7.88
C ILE A 291 0.69 -11.04 6.59
N ARG A 292 0.27 -11.52 5.41
CA ARG A 292 0.84 -11.09 4.13
C ARG A 292 0.62 -9.61 3.88
N LYS A 293 -0.61 -9.11 4.13
CA LYS A 293 -0.93 -7.68 4.04
C LYS A 293 0.02 -6.85 4.92
N ALA A 294 0.23 -7.26 6.17
CA ALA A 294 1.17 -6.59 7.07
C ALA A 294 2.64 -6.69 6.58
N LEU A 295 3.10 -7.86 6.15
CA LEU A 295 4.48 -8.08 5.73
C LEU A 295 4.83 -7.32 4.44
N MET A 296 3.89 -7.17 3.50
CA MET A 296 4.07 -6.35 2.29
C MET A 296 4.41 -4.89 2.62
N THR A 297 3.89 -4.36 3.73
CA THR A 297 4.24 -3.00 4.16
C THR A 297 5.64 -2.88 4.79
N GLN A 298 6.20 -3.99 5.30
CA GLN A 298 7.49 -3.99 5.98
C GLN A 298 8.67 -4.32 5.05
N TRP A 299 8.41 -5.08 3.98
CA TRP A 299 9.43 -5.55 3.02
C TRP A 299 9.28 -5.00 1.60
N ASP A 300 8.55 -3.90 1.42
CA ASP A 300 8.35 -3.25 0.12
C ASP A 300 9.67 -2.92 -0.60
N ASN A 301 10.40 -1.88 -0.16
CA ASN A 301 11.64 -1.43 -0.79
C ASN A 301 12.86 -1.68 0.12
N PRO A 302 13.94 -2.36 -0.35
CA PRO A 302 15.14 -2.57 0.44
C PRO A 302 15.94 -1.27 0.55
N SER A 303 15.58 -0.43 1.53
CA SER A 303 16.29 0.82 1.81
C SER A 303 17.40 0.67 2.85
N ASP A 304 17.34 -0.35 3.69
CA ASP A 304 18.27 -0.54 4.80
C ASP A 304 19.40 -1.51 4.42
N PRO A 305 20.67 -1.16 4.70
CA PRO A 305 21.80 -1.99 4.33
C PRO A 305 21.84 -3.25 5.19
N THR A 306 21.54 -4.40 4.58
CA THR A 306 21.64 -5.72 5.24
C THR A 306 22.93 -6.41 4.83
N MET A 307 23.80 -6.69 5.79
CA MET A 307 24.96 -7.57 5.60
C MET A 307 24.55 -9.00 5.94
N THR A 308 24.95 -9.99 5.13
CA THR A 308 24.69 -11.41 5.41
C THR A 308 25.99 -12.21 5.47
N GLY A 309 26.15 -12.99 6.55
CA GLY A 309 27.25 -13.94 6.73
C GLY A 309 26.71 -15.36 6.91
N GLN A 310 27.35 -16.33 6.26
CA GLN A 310 26.99 -17.76 6.37
C GLN A 310 28.19 -18.54 6.88
N PHE A 311 27.93 -19.46 7.82
CA PHE A 311 28.94 -20.35 8.38
C PHE A 311 28.29 -21.65 8.84
N SER A 312 29.09 -22.58 9.36
CA SER A 312 28.57 -23.77 10.02
C SER A 312 29.22 -23.92 11.38
N ILE A 313 28.47 -24.48 12.33
CA ILE A 313 28.98 -24.82 13.66
C ILE A 313 28.93 -26.34 13.85
N ASP A 314 29.92 -26.90 14.55
CA ASP A 314 29.93 -28.32 14.92
C ASP A 314 28.90 -28.59 16.02
N ILE A 315 27.90 -29.43 15.72
CA ILE A 315 26.87 -29.88 16.67
C ILE A 315 26.93 -31.39 16.92
N SER A 316 28.06 -32.04 16.62
CA SER A 316 28.24 -33.49 16.79
C SER A 316 28.02 -33.98 18.21
N CYS A 317 28.07 -33.08 19.21
CA CYS A 317 27.71 -33.38 20.60
C CYS A 317 26.24 -33.83 20.77
N LEU A 318 25.34 -33.39 19.88
CA LEU A 318 23.94 -33.84 19.82
C LEU A 318 23.77 -35.21 19.19
N ASP A 319 24.73 -35.65 18.37
CA ASP A 319 24.61 -36.87 17.57
C ASP A 319 23.27 -36.93 16.80
N PHE A 320 23.09 -35.93 15.92
CA PHE A 320 21.81 -35.55 15.34
C PHE A 320 21.20 -36.68 14.49
N PHE A 321 22.00 -37.30 13.62
CA PHE A 321 21.49 -38.36 12.72
C PHE A 321 21.19 -39.67 13.44
N ASN A 322 21.81 -39.93 14.59
CA ASN A 322 21.47 -41.08 15.43
C ASN A 322 20.25 -40.82 16.33
N LYS A 323 19.63 -39.62 16.23
CA LYS A 323 18.40 -39.22 16.93
C LYS A 323 18.50 -39.39 18.45
N LYS A 324 19.67 -39.10 19.02
CA LYS A 324 19.92 -39.19 20.46
C LYS A 324 19.02 -38.24 21.27
N PHE A 325 18.66 -37.10 20.68
CA PHE A 325 17.75 -36.10 21.25
C PHE A 325 16.64 -35.74 20.26
N ALA A 326 15.54 -35.18 20.78
CA ALA A 326 14.45 -34.66 19.95
C ALA A 326 14.92 -33.49 19.07
N SER A 327 14.33 -33.31 17.89
CA SER A 327 14.71 -32.27 16.90
C SER A 327 14.68 -30.84 17.46
N GLU A 328 13.76 -30.56 18.38
CA GLU A 328 13.52 -29.26 19.01
C GLU A 328 14.66 -28.87 19.97
N THR A 329 15.49 -29.84 20.36
CA THR A 329 16.66 -29.64 21.21
C THR A 329 17.63 -28.66 20.55
N LEU A 330 17.84 -28.79 19.24
CA LEU A 330 18.73 -27.94 18.48
C LEU A 330 18.29 -26.46 18.53
N THR A 331 17.04 -26.18 18.21
CA THR A 331 16.49 -24.81 18.22
C THR A 331 16.57 -24.20 19.61
N THR A 332 16.23 -24.97 20.65
CA THR A 332 16.24 -24.49 22.04
C THR A 332 17.66 -24.16 22.50
N LEU A 333 18.64 -25.03 22.20
CA LEU A 333 20.04 -24.77 22.52
C LEU A 333 20.61 -23.60 21.73
N MET A 334 20.26 -23.44 20.46
CA MET A 334 20.67 -22.27 19.68
C MET A 334 20.09 -20.97 20.24
N LEU A 335 18.83 -20.98 20.70
CA LEU A 335 18.21 -19.84 21.34
C LEU A 335 19.01 -19.40 22.58
N GLN A 336 19.41 -20.36 23.42
CA GLN A 336 20.28 -20.10 24.58
C GLN A 336 21.69 -19.66 24.17
N ALA A 337 22.25 -20.25 23.11
CA ALA A 337 23.58 -19.91 22.62
C ALA A 337 23.65 -18.47 22.11
N VAL A 338 22.66 -18.03 21.33
CA VAL A 338 22.54 -16.64 20.85
C VAL A 338 22.38 -15.68 22.03
N SER A 339 21.50 -16.00 22.99
CA SER A 339 21.33 -15.18 24.20
C SER A 339 22.62 -15.06 25.01
N SER A 340 23.37 -16.17 25.17
CA SER A 340 24.66 -16.16 25.86
C SER A 340 25.77 -15.46 25.05
N TRP A 341 25.70 -15.48 23.73
CA TRP A 341 26.63 -14.77 22.87
C TRP A 341 26.46 -13.25 23.00
N MET A 342 25.22 -12.76 23.09
CA MET A 342 24.92 -11.35 23.29
C MET A 342 25.49 -10.76 24.59
N THR A 343 25.85 -11.59 25.57
CA THR A 343 26.49 -11.11 26.82
C THR A 343 28.00 -10.94 26.71
N LEU A 344 28.62 -11.35 25.59
CA LEU A 344 30.07 -11.19 25.36
C LEU A 344 30.47 -9.73 25.13
N SER A 345 29.58 -8.96 24.51
CA SER A 345 29.78 -7.55 24.24
C SER A 345 28.45 -6.83 24.29
N ASP A 346 28.46 -5.67 24.93
CA ASP A 346 27.36 -4.72 24.95
C ASP A 346 26.91 -4.31 23.54
N SER A 347 27.85 -4.23 22.59
CA SER A 347 27.55 -3.90 21.20
C SER A 347 26.66 -4.93 20.49
N PHE A 348 26.65 -6.19 20.93
CA PHE A 348 25.75 -7.22 20.40
C PHE A 348 24.29 -7.02 20.82
N ARG A 349 24.05 -6.09 21.73
CA ARG A 349 22.73 -5.69 22.22
C ARG A 349 22.29 -4.32 21.69
N ASN A 350 23.00 -3.82 20.67
CA ASN A 350 22.64 -2.58 20.00
C ASN A 350 21.51 -2.80 18.98
N TYR A 351 20.61 -1.83 18.89
CA TYR A 351 19.57 -1.77 17.88
C TYR A 351 19.32 -0.31 17.48
N LEU A 352 18.85 -0.09 16.26
CA LEU A 352 18.49 1.23 15.75
C LEU A 352 17.00 1.45 15.96
N SER A 353 16.62 2.55 16.60
CA SER A 353 15.22 2.99 16.70
C SER A 353 15.16 4.50 16.49
N PHE A 354 14.25 4.96 15.62
CA PHE A 354 14.12 6.38 15.29
C PHE A 354 15.45 7.08 14.98
N ARG A 355 16.31 6.42 14.19
CA ARG A 355 17.67 6.88 13.80
C ARG A 355 18.64 7.11 14.96
N LYS A 356 18.37 6.52 16.13
CA LYS A 356 19.27 6.51 17.28
C LYS A 356 19.65 5.07 17.61
N ILE A 357 20.90 4.87 18.00
CA ILE A 357 21.37 3.58 18.49
C ILE A 357 20.99 3.49 19.97
N PHE A 358 20.31 2.41 20.32
CA PHE A 358 19.98 2.04 21.69
C PHE A 358 20.69 0.74 22.03
N GLN A 359 20.96 0.54 23.32
CA GLN A 359 21.58 -0.67 23.84
C GLN A 359 20.67 -1.24 24.93
N THR A 360 20.37 -2.53 24.87
CA THR A 360 19.62 -3.18 25.94
C THR A 360 20.53 -3.59 27.10
N LYS A 361 19.98 -3.54 28.31
CA LYS A 361 20.65 -4.06 29.50
C LYS A 361 20.77 -5.58 29.42
N GLU A 362 19.65 -6.23 29.17
CA GLU A 362 19.51 -7.69 29.12
C GLU A 362 19.56 -8.24 27.69
N ALA A 363 19.86 -9.54 27.54
CA ALA A 363 19.94 -10.19 26.24
C ALA A 363 18.57 -10.75 25.81
N TYR A 364 17.91 -10.08 24.87
CA TYR A 364 16.60 -10.50 24.35
C TYR A 364 16.73 -11.24 23.02
N VAL A 365 16.12 -12.43 22.93
CA VAL A 365 16.11 -13.25 21.70
C VAL A 365 14.68 -13.64 21.34
N GLY A 366 14.29 -13.36 20.10
CA GLY A 366 12.97 -13.66 19.53
C GLY A 366 12.98 -14.95 18.72
N LEU A 367 12.31 -16.01 19.19
CA LEU A 367 12.09 -17.22 18.42
C LEU A 367 10.92 -17.04 17.43
N VAL A 368 11.21 -17.12 16.14
CA VAL A 368 10.20 -17.07 15.07
C VAL A 368 9.65 -18.48 14.83
N VAL A 369 8.32 -18.62 14.89
CA VAL A 369 7.61 -19.90 14.76
C VAL A 369 6.46 -19.79 13.77
N LEU A 370 6.28 -20.82 12.95
CA LEU A 370 5.03 -21.02 12.20
C LEU A 370 3.98 -21.58 13.16
N LEU A 371 2.85 -20.90 13.32
CA LEU A 371 1.82 -21.35 14.26
C LEU A 371 1.08 -22.59 13.73
N PRO A 372 1.04 -23.71 14.47
CA PRO A 372 0.39 -24.94 14.01
C PRO A 372 -1.10 -24.73 13.71
N GLY A 373 -1.54 -25.17 12.53
CA GLY A 373 -2.95 -25.09 12.12
C GLY A 373 -3.48 -23.67 11.89
N CYS A 374 -2.61 -22.67 11.75
CA CYS A 374 -2.97 -21.26 11.54
C CYS A 374 -2.51 -20.74 10.16
N GLY A 375 -2.47 -21.61 9.15
CA GLY A 375 -2.08 -21.25 7.79
C GLY A 375 -0.60 -20.83 7.69
N ASP A 376 -0.36 -19.63 7.18
CA ASP A 376 0.98 -19.04 7.00
C ASP A 376 1.36 -18.05 8.11
N HIS A 377 0.62 -18.03 9.22
CA HIS A 377 0.84 -17.08 10.30
C HIS A 377 2.14 -17.35 11.06
N LEU A 378 3.00 -16.32 11.13
CA LEU A 378 4.26 -16.35 11.85
C LEU A 378 4.14 -15.60 13.18
N GLY A 379 4.51 -16.28 14.28
CA GLY A 379 4.62 -15.72 15.61
C GLY A 379 6.08 -15.49 16.00
N THR A 380 6.35 -14.50 16.86
CA THR A 380 7.65 -14.29 17.51
C THR A 380 7.51 -14.38 19.03
N ILE A 381 8.30 -15.24 19.69
CA ILE A 381 8.36 -15.34 21.15
C ILE A 381 9.66 -14.73 21.64
N VAL A 382 9.60 -13.65 22.40
CA VAL A 382 10.77 -12.92 22.90
C VAL A 382 11.07 -13.35 24.33
N PHE A 383 12.27 -13.87 24.54
CA PHE A 383 12.77 -14.25 25.85
C PHE A 383 13.86 -13.30 26.32
N GLU A 384 13.80 -12.92 27.60
CA GLU A 384 14.89 -12.24 28.30
C GLU A 384 15.88 -13.28 28.85
N ASN A 385 17.18 -13.07 28.61
CA ASN A 385 18.27 -13.83 29.23
C ASN A 385 18.06 -15.35 29.24
N CYS A 386 17.53 -15.92 28.15
CA CYS A 386 17.13 -17.33 28.14
C CYS A 386 18.31 -18.31 28.30
N HIS A 387 19.55 -17.84 28.17
CA HIS A 387 20.75 -18.59 28.55
C HIS A 387 20.82 -18.93 30.06
N ASN A 388 20.14 -18.17 30.92
CA ASN A 388 20.06 -18.42 32.36
C ASN A 388 19.04 -19.51 32.70
N LEU A 389 17.97 -19.64 31.91
CA LEU A 389 16.96 -20.69 32.09
C LEU A 389 17.56 -22.09 31.90
N SER A 390 16.95 -23.09 32.52
CA SER A 390 17.27 -24.49 32.21
C SER A 390 16.71 -24.87 30.84
N PHE A 391 17.34 -25.83 30.16
CA PHE A 391 16.85 -26.31 28.86
C PHE A 391 15.40 -26.76 28.91
N TYR A 392 15.06 -27.56 29.93
CA TYR A 392 13.72 -28.14 30.11
C TYR A 392 12.66 -27.06 30.36
N GLU A 393 13.01 -26.02 31.12
CA GLU A 393 12.13 -24.89 31.41
C GLU A 393 11.86 -24.05 30.17
N LEU A 394 12.91 -23.68 29.42
CA LEU A 394 12.76 -22.93 28.17
C LEU A 394 11.95 -23.73 27.13
N SER A 395 12.24 -25.02 26.99
CA SER A 395 11.50 -25.91 26.09
C SER A 395 10.01 -26.03 26.46
N ALA A 396 9.69 -26.07 27.76
CA ALA A 396 8.30 -26.06 28.23
C ALA A 396 7.60 -24.74 27.94
N LYS A 397 8.24 -23.60 28.27
CA LYS A 397 7.73 -22.25 27.99
C LYS A 397 7.41 -22.06 26.51
N ILE A 398 8.31 -22.46 25.60
CA ILE A 398 8.07 -22.37 24.16
C ILE A 398 6.78 -23.09 23.76
N ARG A 399 6.58 -24.35 24.19
CA ARG A 399 5.36 -25.12 23.83
C ARG A 399 4.09 -24.47 24.38
N THR A 400 4.13 -24.04 25.63
CA THR A 400 3.04 -23.35 26.34
C THR A 400 2.64 -22.07 25.60
N ILE A 401 3.61 -21.22 25.26
CA ILE A 401 3.35 -19.96 24.58
C ILE A 401 2.83 -20.20 23.16
N VAL A 402 3.40 -21.14 22.40
CA VAL A 402 2.89 -21.48 21.06
C VAL A 402 1.41 -21.89 21.12
N GLY A 403 1.02 -22.67 22.13
CA GLY A 403 -0.39 -23.03 22.36
C GLY A 403 -1.28 -21.81 22.54
N MET A 404 -0.85 -20.82 23.33
CA MET A 404 -1.59 -19.58 23.53
C MET A 404 -1.63 -18.68 22.30
N MET A 405 -0.54 -18.57 21.55
CA MET A 405 -0.53 -17.80 20.31
C MET A 405 -1.54 -18.38 19.30
N VAL A 406 -1.65 -19.72 19.23
CA VAL A 406 -2.67 -20.42 18.42
C VAL A 406 -4.08 -20.13 18.94
N TYR A 407 -4.30 -20.13 20.26
CA TYR A 407 -5.58 -19.73 20.86
C TYR A 407 -5.96 -18.31 20.45
N CYS A 408 -5.05 -17.34 20.64
CA CYS A 408 -5.27 -15.94 20.29
C CYS A 408 -5.62 -15.77 18.81
N PHE A 409 -4.91 -16.48 17.93
CA PHE A 409 -5.18 -16.46 16.49
C PHE A 409 -6.60 -16.91 16.16
N LYS A 410 -7.02 -18.06 16.70
CA LYS A 410 -8.35 -18.64 16.45
C LYS A 410 -9.46 -17.76 17.04
N LYS A 411 -9.25 -17.20 18.24
CA LYS A 411 -10.22 -16.31 18.89
C LYS A 411 -10.43 -15.02 18.10
N ARG A 412 -9.34 -14.41 17.61
CA ARG A 412 -9.41 -13.25 16.69
C ARG A 412 -10.21 -13.59 15.44
N GLU A 413 -9.92 -14.73 14.82
CA GLU A 413 -10.58 -15.16 13.58
C GLU A 413 -12.09 -15.39 13.76
N GLN A 414 -12.49 -15.91 14.92
CA GLN A 414 -13.89 -16.02 15.31
C GLN A 414 -14.54 -14.64 15.50
N LEU A 415 -13.82 -13.70 16.12
CA LEU A 415 -14.31 -12.34 16.36
C LEU A 415 -14.55 -11.58 15.05
N GLU A 416 -13.63 -11.70 14.09
CA GLU A 416 -13.78 -11.14 12.74
C GLU A 416 -15.01 -11.69 12.01
N LYS A 417 -15.27 -12.99 12.11
CA LYS A 417 -16.44 -13.63 11.47
C LYS A 417 -17.77 -13.20 12.09
N THR A 418 -17.78 -12.78 13.35
CA THR A 418 -19.00 -12.49 14.11
C THR A 418 -19.26 -10.99 14.27
N ASN A 419 -18.30 -10.12 13.96
CA ASN A 419 -18.40 -8.67 14.16
C ASN A 419 -17.96 -7.87 12.92
N PRO A 420 -18.90 -7.32 12.12
CA PRO A 420 -18.57 -6.51 10.93
C PRO A 420 -17.68 -5.29 11.22
N ARG A 421 -17.85 -4.65 12.39
CA ARG A 421 -17.02 -3.51 12.82
C ARG A 421 -15.53 -3.88 12.95
N ILE A 422 -15.23 -5.10 13.41
CA ILE A 422 -13.84 -5.57 13.57
C ILE A 422 -13.19 -5.82 12.21
N GLN A 423 -13.94 -6.34 11.24
CA GLN A 423 -13.44 -6.49 9.87
C GLN A 423 -13.07 -5.14 9.26
N GLN A 424 -13.86 -4.10 9.50
CA GLN A 424 -13.57 -2.76 9.01
C GLN A 424 -12.32 -2.17 9.66
N LEU A 425 -12.19 -2.27 11.00
CA LEU A 425 -11.01 -1.79 11.73
C LEU A 425 -9.69 -2.37 11.20
N MET A 426 -9.69 -3.64 10.81
CA MET A 426 -8.52 -4.30 10.22
C MET A 426 -8.19 -3.75 8.82
N LYS A 427 -9.21 -3.52 7.99
CA LYS A 427 -9.03 -2.91 6.67
C LYS A 427 -8.46 -1.50 6.82
N ASP A 428 -9.01 -0.70 7.73
CA ASP A 428 -8.56 0.67 8.00
C ASP A 428 -7.09 0.68 8.48
N MET A 429 -6.72 -0.21 9.41
CA MET A 429 -5.34 -0.30 9.93
C MET A 429 -4.32 -0.65 8.83
N VAL A 430 -4.63 -1.63 7.97
CA VAL A 430 -3.73 -1.98 6.84
C VAL A 430 -3.68 -0.86 5.82
N TYR A 431 -4.82 -0.21 5.55
CA TYR A 431 -4.88 0.91 4.64
C TYR A 431 -4.02 2.08 5.13
N GLU A 432 -4.13 2.45 6.41
CA GLU A 432 -3.28 3.47 7.02
C GLU A 432 -1.80 3.10 6.93
N TYR A 433 -1.45 1.84 7.21
CA TYR A 433 -0.05 1.44 7.16
C TYR A 433 0.54 1.50 5.74
N ALA A 434 -0.26 1.15 4.72
CA ALA A 434 0.18 1.11 3.33
C ALA A 434 0.11 2.47 2.61
N TYR A 435 -0.90 3.29 2.92
CA TYR A 435 -1.29 4.45 2.10
C TYR A 435 -1.31 5.79 2.85
N ASN A 436 -0.96 5.81 4.14
CA ASN A 436 -0.83 7.08 4.86
C ASN A 436 0.39 7.87 4.36
N THR A 437 0.26 9.20 4.38
CA THR A 437 1.27 10.11 3.81
C THR A 437 2.61 10.04 4.53
N TYR A 438 2.56 9.84 5.85
CA TYR A 438 3.76 9.64 6.65
C TYR A 438 3.97 8.15 6.90
N PRO A 439 5.22 7.66 6.75
CA PRO A 439 5.53 6.30 7.16
C PRO A 439 5.15 6.07 8.61
N TYR A 440 4.55 4.91 8.90
CA TYR A 440 4.24 4.53 10.27
C TYR A 440 5.52 4.53 11.12
N PRO A 441 5.56 5.24 12.27
CA PRO A 441 6.76 5.37 13.08
C PRO A 441 7.02 4.08 13.86
N LEU A 442 7.64 3.10 13.20
CA LEU A 442 7.98 1.83 13.82
C LEU A 442 9.24 1.96 14.65
N ALA A 443 9.14 1.60 15.94
CA ALA A 443 10.30 1.46 16.79
C ALA A 443 11.13 0.24 16.38
N GLY A 444 12.45 0.36 16.50
CA GLY A 444 13.34 -0.79 16.39
C GLY A 444 13.09 -1.82 17.48
N THR A 445 13.25 -3.09 17.16
CA THR A 445 13.07 -4.20 18.11
C THR A 445 14.33 -4.40 18.95
N PRO A 446 14.20 -4.49 20.29
CA PRO A 446 15.34 -4.64 21.20
C PRO A 446 15.86 -6.09 21.30
N TYR A 447 15.60 -6.94 20.30
CA TYR A 447 15.93 -8.37 20.32
C TYR A 447 16.51 -8.85 19.00
N ILE A 448 17.30 -9.93 19.07
CA ILE A 448 17.79 -10.66 17.90
C ILE A 448 16.83 -11.79 17.58
N SER A 449 16.42 -11.94 16.32
CA SER A 449 15.51 -13.02 15.92
C SER A 449 16.25 -14.31 15.58
N LEU A 450 15.67 -15.46 15.91
CA LEU A 450 16.13 -16.80 15.52
C LEU A 450 15.00 -17.52 14.78
N SER A 451 15.28 -18.02 13.59
CA SER A 451 14.36 -18.85 12.80
C SER A 451 15.00 -20.19 12.45
N ASN A 452 14.21 -21.25 12.48
CA ASN A 452 14.64 -22.58 12.03
C ASN A 452 13.84 -23.00 10.80
N ILE A 453 14.54 -23.10 9.67
CA ILE A 453 13.96 -23.54 8.39
C ILE A 453 14.53 -24.90 7.94
N GLY A 454 15.34 -25.55 8.78
CA GLY A 454 15.99 -26.81 8.44
C GLY A 454 15.01 -27.96 8.19
N VAL A 455 13.82 -27.91 8.79
CA VAL A 455 12.74 -28.89 8.54
C VAL A 455 12.24 -28.89 7.09
N PHE A 456 12.55 -27.84 6.31
CA PHE A 456 12.19 -27.70 4.91
C PHE A 456 13.32 -28.06 3.94
N GLY A 457 14.47 -28.52 4.44
CA GLY A 457 15.60 -28.96 3.61
C GLY A 457 16.47 -27.83 3.03
N TYR A 458 16.35 -26.60 3.56
CA TYR A 458 17.22 -25.51 3.13
C TYR A 458 18.63 -25.68 3.68
N THR A 459 19.64 -25.48 2.83
CA THR A 459 21.06 -25.61 3.20
C THR A 459 21.80 -24.26 3.24
N GLN A 460 21.22 -23.23 2.61
CA GLN A 460 21.69 -21.84 2.60
C GLN A 460 20.50 -20.88 2.64
N SER A 461 20.68 -19.68 3.20
CA SER A 461 19.64 -18.66 3.26
C SER A 461 20.22 -17.25 3.35
N MET A 462 19.58 -16.29 2.69
CA MET A 462 19.78 -14.86 2.91
C MET A 462 18.40 -14.25 3.15
N ALA A 463 18.18 -13.69 4.34
CA ALA A 463 16.88 -13.17 4.72
C ALA A 463 16.97 -11.64 4.89
N PRO A 464 16.20 -10.84 4.13
CA PRO A 464 16.13 -9.41 4.40
C PRO A 464 15.60 -9.17 5.81
N LEU A 465 16.14 -8.15 6.47
CA LEU A 465 15.63 -7.70 7.77
C LEU A 465 14.31 -6.95 7.60
N ARG A 466 13.42 -7.08 8.57
CA ARG A 466 12.33 -6.11 8.73
C ARG A 466 12.94 -4.75 9.10
N LYS A 467 12.27 -3.64 8.75
CA LYS A 467 12.70 -2.26 9.10
C LYS A 467 12.99 -2.06 10.60
N THR A 468 12.41 -2.90 11.45
CA THR A 468 12.58 -2.83 12.90
C THR A 468 13.69 -3.72 13.42
N GLU A 469 14.17 -4.71 12.66
CA GLU A 469 15.13 -5.71 13.13
C GLU A 469 16.57 -5.22 12.99
N SER A 470 17.39 -5.51 14.01
CA SER A 470 18.82 -5.26 13.96
C SER A 470 19.61 -6.48 13.45
N MET A 471 19.18 -7.69 13.80
CA MET A 471 19.83 -8.93 13.42
C MET A 471 18.87 -10.13 13.43
N ARG A 472 19.11 -11.07 12.51
CA ARG A 472 18.39 -12.34 12.39
C ARG A 472 19.38 -13.49 12.20
N PHE A 473 19.25 -14.50 13.05
CA PHE A 473 19.82 -15.83 12.87
C PHE A 473 18.81 -16.73 12.15
N THR A 474 19.28 -17.46 11.15
CA THR A 474 18.53 -18.50 10.46
C THR A 474 19.36 -19.77 10.53
N ILE A 475 18.78 -20.85 11.07
CA ILE A 475 19.41 -22.17 11.08
C ILE A 475 18.78 -23.08 10.03
N MET A 476 19.62 -23.86 9.38
CA MET A 476 19.33 -24.65 8.20
C MET A 476 19.37 -26.16 8.50
N GLU A 477 19.15 -26.98 7.48
CA GLU A 477 19.23 -28.44 7.58
C GLU A 477 20.64 -28.86 8.03
N VAL A 478 20.71 -29.74 9.04
CA VAL A 478 21.96 -30.31 9.53
C VAL A 478 22.52 -31.25 8.48
N ASP A 479 23.81 -31.11 8.18
CA ASP A 479 24.52 -31.96 7.22
C ASP A 479 25.71 -32.67 7.89
N ARG A 480 25.96 -33.93 7.54
CA ARG A 480 27.09 -34.71 8.06
C ARG A 480 28.26 -34.61 7.09
N LYS A 481 29.27 -33.82 7.44
CA LYS A 481 30.42 -33.52 6.56
C LYS A 481 31.73 -34.10 7.09
N PRO A 482 32.66 -34.52 6.20
CA PRO A 482 34.03 -34.81 6.59
C PRO A 482 34.74 -33.50 6.96
N VAL A 483 35.15 -33.37 8.23
CA VAL A 483 35.91 -32.21 8.72
C VAL A 483 37.34 -32.65 9.04
N TRP A 484 38.31 -31.88 8.60
CA TRP A 484 39.72 -32.15 8.88
C TRP A 484 40.01 -31.94 10.36
N GLN A 485 40.49 -32.99 11.04
CA GLN A 485 40.91 -32.90 12.43
C GLN A 485 42.44 -32.85 12.51
N HIS A 486 42.97 -31.75 13.05
CA HIS A 486 44.41 -31.53 13.12
C HIS A 486 45.12 -32.50 14.08
N GLU A 487 44.48 -32.93 15.16
CA GLU A 487 45.11 -33.84 16.13
C GLU A 487 45.30 -35.24 15.56
N THR A 488 44.33 -35.74 14.80
CA THR A 488 44.33 -37.10 14.23
C THR A 488 44.78 -37.14 12.77
N GLN A 489 45.09 -35.98 12.17
CA GLN A 489 45.51 -35.83 10.76
C GLN A 489 44.61 -36.60 9.78
N SER A 490 43.30 -36.59 10.02
CA SER A 490 42.31 -37.32 9.23
C SER A 490 40.99 -36.58 9.16
N PHE A 491 40.19 -36.92 8.14
CA PHE A 491 38.81 -36.45 8.05
C PHE A 491 37.92 -37.27 8.97
N VAL A 492 37.22 -36.59 9.87
CA VAL A 492 36.23 -37.20 10.77
C VAL A 492 34.83 -36.72 10.38
N PRO A 493 33.82 -37.60 10.37
CA PRO A 493 32.45 -37.18 10.12
C PRO A 493 31.95 -36.32 11.29
N LYS A 494 31.44 -35.13 10.97
CA LYS A 494 30.86 -34.18 11.93
C LYS A 494 29.46 -33.77 11.51
N ASP A 495 28.55 -33.65 12.47
CA ASP A 495 27.22 -33.09 12.26
C ASP A 495 27.36 -31.56 12.30
N MET A 496 27.23 -30.92 11.13
CA MET A 496 27.43 -29.50 10.95
C MET A 496 26.08 -28.81 10.80
N LEU A 497 25.82 -27.80 11.62
CA LEU A 497 24.65 -26.93 11.48
C LEU A 497 25.01 -25.70 10.66
N PRO A 498 24.48 -25.52 9.44
CA PRO A 498 24.63 -24.26 8.73
C PRO A 498 23.78 -23.17 9.38
N VAL A 499 24.38 -21.99 9.54
CA VAL A 499 23.79 -20.80 10.15
C VAL A 499 24.01 -19.62 9.22
N SER A 500 22.95 -18.84 9.00
CA SER A 500 23.00 -17.56 8.30
C SER A 500 22.65 -16.44 9.28
N ILE A 501 23.42 -15.36 9.26
CA ILE A 501 23.16 -14.14 10.01
C ILE A 501 22.95 -13.02 9.02
N SER A 502 21.77 -12.39 9.06
CA SER A 502 21.52 -11.12 8.40
C SER A 502 21.49 -10.03 9.46
N ALA A 503 22.24 -8.94 9.26
CA ALA A 503 22.46 -7.90 10.25
C ALA A 503 22.41 -6.51 9.60
N ASP A 504 21.90 -5.52 10.33
CA ASP A 504 21.90 -4.12 9.92
C ASP A 504 23.35 -3.62 9.93
N HIS A 505 23.87 -3.32 8.74
CA HIS A 505 25.27 -2.96 8.57
C HIS A 505 25.62 -1.59 9.18
N ARG A 506 24.62 -0.78 9.55
CA ARG A 506 24.82 0.47 10.29
C ARG A 506 25.21 0.21 11.75
N ILE A 507 24.89 -0.98 12.28
CA ILE A 507 25.10 -1.38 13.67
C ILE A 507 26.23 -2.40 13.78
N PHE A 508 26.25 -3.37 12.87
CA PHE A 508 27.19 -4.49 12.90
C PHE A 508 28.12 -4.46 11.69
N ASP A 509 29.42 -4.47 11.95
CA ASP A 509 30.43 -4.68 10.92
C ASP A 509 30.77 -6.17 10.76
N GLY A 510 31.44 -6.51 9.65
CA GLY A 510 31.87 -7.88 9.37
C GLY A 510 33.12 -8.33 10.13
N ASN A 511 33.69 -7.49 11.01
CA ASN A 511 35.00 -7.71 11.63
C ASN A 511 34.91 -8.46 12.97
N SER A 512 33.93 -9.36 13.12
CA SER A 512 33.70 -10.12 14.35
C SER A 512 33.79 -11.62 14.11
N THR A 513 34.38 -12.35 15.07
CA THR A 513 34.53 -13.81 15.03
C THR A 513 33.27 -14.53 15.51
N VAL A 514 32.10 -14.05 15.08
CA VAL A 514 30.77 -14.58 15.44
C VAL A 514 30.68 -16.11 15.28
N PRO A 515 31.16 -16.75 14.20
CA PRO A 515 31.05 -18.20 14.03
C PRO A 515 31.61 -18.98 15.22
N LYS A 516 32.86 -18.67 15.61
CA LYS A 516 33.55 -19.34 16.71
C LYS A 516 32.87 -19.07 18.05
N MET A 517 32.50 -17.81 18.31
CA MET A 517 31.86 -17.44 19.57
C MET A 517 30.51 -18.15 19.75
N VAL A 518 29.69 -18.24 18.70
CA VAL A 518 28.39 -18.92 18.75
C VAL A 518 28.55 -20.42 18.96
N GLU A 519 29.53 -21.06 18.29
CA GLU A 519 29.83 -22.48 18.50
C GLU A 519 30.25 -22.77 19.95
N GLU A 520 31.17 -21.98 20.52
CA GLU A 520 31.60 -22.11 21.92
C GLU A 520 30.41 -21.97 22.90
N ARG A 521 29.50 -21.02 22.64
CA ARG A 521 28.29 -20.85 23.45
C ARG A 521 27.32 -22.02 23.29
N PHE A 522 27.16 -22.57 22.10
CA PHE A 522 26.34 -23.75 21.88
C PHE A 522 26.86 -24.95 22.67
N GLN A 523 28.16 -25.24 22.58
CA GLN A 523 28.79 -26.33 23.33
C GLN A 523 28.64 -26.14 24.85
N ALA A 524 28.78 -24.90 25.34
CA ALA A 524 28.55 -24.58 26.75
C ALA A 524 27.10 -24.82 27.20
N MET A 525 26.12 -24.43 26.37
CA MET A 525 24.69 -24.67 26.66
C MET A 525 24.34 -26.16 26.62
N PHE A 526 24.92 -26.93 25.70
CA PHE A 526 24.77 -28.38 25.68
C PHE A 526 25.37 -29.03 26.94
N ALA A 527 26.57 -28.62 27.35
CA ALA A 527 27.20 -29.10 28.58
C ALA A 527 26.38 -28.73 29.83
N LYS A 528 25.74 -27.55 29.84
CA LYS A 528 24.78 -27.14 30.88
C LYS A 528 23.58 -28.09 30.90
N MET A 529 22.92 -28.32 29.76
CA MET A 529 21.78 -29.24 29.63
C MET A 529 22.12 -30.65 30.15
N CYS A 530 23.31 -31.18 29.86
CA CYS A 530 23.73 -32.51 30.32
C CYS A 530 23.89 -32.63 31.85
N LYS A 531 24.16 -31.51 32.54
CA LYS A 531 24.29 -31.45 34.01
C LYS A 531 22.95 -31.20 34.70
N GLU A 532 21.99 -30.64 33.98
CA GLU A 532 20.66 -30.34 34.48
C GLU A 532 19.80 -31.60 34.58
N LYS A 533 19.00 -31.70 35.65
CA LYS A 533 17.94 -32.71 35.76
C LYS A 533 16.62 -32.10 35.32
N PRO A 534 15.72 -32.87 34.68
CA PRO A 534 14.36 -32.42 34.46
C PRO A 534 13.75 -32.07 35.82
N LYS A 535 13.34 -30.80 36.02
CA LYS A 535 12.55 -30.46 37.19
C LYS A 535 11.20 -31.18 37.06
N SER A 536 10.71 -31.73 38.18
CA SER A 536 9.36 -32.31 38.29
C SER A 536 8.33 -31.38 37.66
N LYS A 537 7.37 -31.94 36.90
CA LYS A 537 6.27 -31.21 36.22
C LYS A 537 5.60 -30.25 37.21
N GLN A 538 5.99 -28.98 37.21
CA GLN A 538 5.09 -27.93 37.67
C GLN A 538 4.03 -27.80 36.60
N ALA A 539 2.78 -28.11 36.95
CA ALA A 539 1.65 -27.80 36.11
C ALA A 539 1.61 -26.28 35.93
N LEU A 540 1.96 -25.82 34.72
CA LEU A 540 1.73 -24.44 34.31
C LEU A 540 0.22 -24.23 34.20
N HIS A 541 -0.45 -23.93 35.33
CA HIS A 541 -1.86 -23.57 35.41
C HIS A 541 -2.13 -22.12 34.95
N GLN A 542 -1.29 -21.55 34.09
CA GLN A 542 -1.30 -20.10 33.78
C GLN A 542 -2.29 -19.70 32.68
N HIS A 543 -2.90 -20.64 31.95
CA HIS A 543 -3.71 -20.31 30.77
C HIS A 543 -5.12 -19.83 31.09
N GLU A 544 -5.78 -20.41 32.09
CA GLU A 544 -7.18 -20.10 32.41
C GLU A 544 -7.38 -18.62 32.79
N GLN A 545 -6.41 -18.02 33.49
CA GLN A 545 -6.49 -16.61 33.89
C GLN A 545 -6.38 -15.67 32.68
N LEU A 546 -5.48 -15.95 31.75
CA LEU A 546 -5.32 -15.14 30.54
C LEU A 546 -6.52 -15.28 29.60
N GLU A 547 -7.06 -16.48 29.44
CA GLU A 547 -8.26 -16.70 28.64
C GLU A 547 -9.45 -15.91 29.17
N LEU A 548 -9.67 -15.94 30.50
CA LEU A 548 -10.70 -15.14 31.17
C LEU A 548 -10.47 -13.63 30.99
N LEU A 549 -9.23 -13.16 31.12
CA LEU A 549 -8.90 -11.76 30.89
C LEU A 549 -9.22 -11.34 29.45
N ILE A 550 -8.84 -12.15 28.47
CA ILE A 550 -9.14 -11.89 27.04
C ILE A 550 -10.65 -11.78 26.83
N ASP A 551 -11.43 -12.69 27.39
CA ASP A 551 -12.89 -12.66 27.27
C ASP A 551 -13.48 -11.40 27.92
N GLN A 552 -13.03 -11.02 29.11
CA GLN A 552 -13.41 -9.78 29.77
C GLN A 552 -13.07 -8.53 28.94
N LEU A 553 -11.89 -8.51 28.31
CA LEU A 553 -11.48 -7.40 27.44
C LEU A 553 -12.37 -7.30 26.20
N ILE A 554 -12.71 -8.41 25.58
CA ILE A 554 -13.61 -8.44 24.41
C ILE A 554 -15.02 -7.97 24.81
N GLU A 555 -15.53 -8.41 25.95
CA GLU A 555 -16.85 -8.01 26.47
C GLU A 555 -16.90 -6.52 26.83
N THR A 556 -15.83 -6.00 27.44
CA THR A 556 -15.77 -4.59 27.87
C THR A 556 -15.49 -3.65 26.70
N ASN A 557 -14.54 -4.01 25.84
CA ASN A 557 -14.18 -3.25 24.65
C ASN A 557 -13.62 -4.18 23.57
N VAL A 558 -14.49 -4.54 22.63
CA VAL A 558 -14.19 -5.46 21.53
C VAL A 558 -12.94 -5.07 20.71
N GLU A 559 -12.67 -3.77 20.54
CA GLU A 559 -11.51 -3.29 19.79
C GLU A 559 -10.20 -3.48 20.57
N VAL A 560 -10.21 -3.23 21.88
CA VAL A 560 -9.06 -3.47 22.76
C VAL A 560 -8.76 -4.97 22.85
N GLY A 561 -9.81 -5.79 23.03
CA GLY A 561 -9.68 -7.25 23.00
C GLY A 561 -9.09 -7.73 21.66
N TYR A 562 -9.60 -7.23 20.54
CA TYR A 562 -9.10 -7.56 19.21
C TYR A 562 -7.62 -7.17 19.01
N LYS A 563 -7.22 -5.95 19.36
CA LYS A 563 -5.82 -5.49 19.26
C LYS A 563 -4.88 -6.31 20.16
N THR A 564 -5.35 -6.70 21.34
CA THR A 564 -4.59 -7.56 22.27
C THR A 564 -4.36 -8.94 21.66
N LEU A 565 -5.39 -9.56 21.09
CA LEU A 565 -5.26 -10.83 20.37
C LEU A 565 -4.28 -10.72 19.20
N MET A 566 -4.36 -9.64 18.40
CA MET A 566 -3.45 -9.36 17.29
C MET A 566 -1.99 -9.23 17.73
N LEU A 567 -1.74 -8.56 18.85
CA LEU A 567 -0.42 -8.47 19.45
C LEU A 567 0.07 -9.86 19.86
N LEU A 568 -0.68 -10.56 20.70
CA LEU A 568 -0.28 -11.83 21.30
C LEU A 568 -0.09 -12.96 20.29
N GLN A 569 -0.85 -13.00 19.19
CA GLN A 569 -0.64 -13.99 18.13
C GLN A 569 0.64 -13.70 17.31
N THR A 570 1.16 -12.47 17.33
CA THR A 570 2.25 -12.02 16.46
C THR A 570 3.56 -11.88 17.21
N CYS A 571 3.52 -11.32 18.42
CA CYS A 571 4.66 -11.09 19.29
C CYS A 571 4.29 -11.35 20.75
N TRP A 572 5.01 -12.27 21.39
CA TRP A 572 4.81 -12.64 22.79
C TRP A 572 6.08 -12.35 23.60
N PHE A 573 5.99 -11.49 24.61
CA PHE A 573 7.13 -11.18 25.50
C PHE A 573 7.03 -12.03 26.78
N ASP A 574 7.85 -13.08 26.91
CA ASP A 574 7.76 -14.03 28.04
C ASP A 574 8.05 -13.39 29.42
N PHE A 575 8.69 -12.22 29.43
CA PHE A 575 9.02 -11.46 30.63
C PHE A 575 7.97 -10.39 31.00
N ILE A 576 6.89 -10.27 30.21
CA ILE A 576 5.77 -9.35 30.49
C ILE A 576 4.49 -10.18 30.69
N SER A 577 3.93 -10.11 31.89
CA SER A 577 2.62 -10.69 32.22
C SER A 577 1.53 -9.65 31.95
N ILE A 578 0.66 -9.91 30.98
CA ILE A 578 -0.42 -8.98 30.63
C ILE A 578 -1.45 -8.93 31.76
N GLU A 579 -1.66 -10.07 32.42
CA GLU A 579 -2.50 -10.23 33.59
C GLU A 579 -2.02 -9.32 34.73
N ASP A 580 -0.72 -9.26 34.98
CA ASP A 580 -0.15 -8.38 36.01
C ASP A 580 -0.27 -6.91 35.60
N CYS A 581 -0.04 -6.57 34.33
CA CYS A 581 -0.22 -5.21 33.82
C CYS A 581 -1.67 -4.72 33.96
N TYR A 582 -2.65 -5.58 33.71
CA TYR A 582 -4.07 -5.26 33.86
C TYR A 582 -4.50 -5.17 35.32
N THR A 583 -4.00 -6.05 36.18
CA THR A 583 -4.30 -6.03 37.62
C THR A 583 -3.74 -4.77 38.29
N ALA A 584 -2.51 -4.38 37.94
CA ALA A 584 -1.88 -3.17 38.46
C ALA A 584 -2.61 -1.87 38.03
N SER A 585 -3.14 -1.82 36.80
CA SER A 585 -3.88 -0.64 36.33
C SER A 585 -5.23 -0.45 37.02
N HIS A 586 -5.94 -1.54 37.34
CA HIS A 586 -7.18 -1.50 38.13
C HIS A 586 -6.93 -1.08 39.60
N TYR A 587 -5.77 -1.44 40.16
CA TYR A 587 -5.37 -1.02 41.51
C TYR A 587 -5.04 0.49 41.61
N HIS A 588 -4.38 1.06 40.60
CA HIS A 588 -4.08 2.50 40.58
C HIS A 588 -5.33 3.37 40.37
N GLY A 589 -6.32 2.90 39.59
CA GLY A 589 -7.61 3.58 39.45
C GLY A 589 -8.42 3.70 40.75
N MET A 590 -8.11 2.88 41.77
CA MET A 590 -8.72 3.00 43.11
C MET A 590 -7.91 3.88 44.07
N GLN A 591 -6.61 4.08 43.87
CA GLN A 591 -5.80 4.95 44.73
C GLN A 591 -5.99 6.45 44.42
N ASP A 592 -6.28 6.80 43.17
CA ASP A 592 -6.54 8.19 42.77
C ASP A 592 -7.87 8.77 43.31
N TYR A 593 -8.73 7.95 43.93
CA TYR A 593 -9.90 8.41 44.69
C TYR A 593 -9.66 8.60 46.19
N THR A 594 -8.42 8.40 46.68
CA THR A 594 -8.09 8.49 48.12
C THR A 594 -7.01 9.50 48.48
N GLN A 595 -6.57 10.34 47.53
CA GLN A 595 -5.80 11.53 47.89
C GLN A 595 -6.75 12.69 48.19
N GLU A 596 -7.02 12.89 49.48
CA GLU A 596 -7.57 14.14 49.98
C GLU A 596 -6.71 15.32 49.47
N PRO A 597 -7.33 16.42 49.01
CA PRO A 597 -6.59 17.61 48.63
C PRO A 597 -6.06 18.28 49.90
N THR A 598 -4.79 18.04 50.22
CA THR A 598 -4.09 18.87 51.19
C THR A 598 -3.85 20.25 50.56
N LEU A 599 -4.73 21.18 50.90
CA LEU A 599 -4.55 22.63 50.75
C LEU A 599 -3.31 23.08 51.53
N ILE A 600 -2.26 23.54 50.82
CA ILE A 600 -1.51 24.77 51.11
C ILE A 600 -1.16 25.43 49.77
#